data_AF-A0A6A3T0R9-F1
#
_entry.id   AF-A0A6A3T0R9-F1
#
_cell.length_a   1.000
_cell.length_b   1.000
_cell.length_c   1.000
_cell.angle_alpha   90.00
_cell.angle_beta   90.00
_cell.angle_gamma   90.00
#
_symmetry.space_group_name_H-M   'P 1'
#
loop_
_entity.id
_entity.type
_entity.pdbx_description
1 polymer ?
#
loop_
_entity_poly.entity_id
_entity_poly.type
_entity_poly.pdbx_seq_one_letter_code
_entity_poly.pdbx_strand_id
1 'polypeptide(L)'
;MTKITTFMRVTKQPKAHGKKVDASPVVKKQLAAKDIAVVKEQEDAELSEDETGAHIPTFIYETVKYKHKQQKHEVSKELKTVIEYIKKYYDVPKDFERNAKLGAYSGLTYEKRLARAYSMGQLVLKKAKRGEAAPKPICLTCATVGHTFKSCPDGF
;
A
#
# COMPACT_ATOMS: atom_id res chain seq x y z
N MET A 1 -1.26 -19.37 49.50
CA MET A 1 -2.64 -19.27 48.97
C MET A 1 -2.57 -18.76 47.53
N THR A 2 -2.62 -19.65 46.55
CA THR A 2 -2.58 -19.33 45.12
C THR A 2 -4.00 -19.35 44.58
N LYS A 3 -4.55 -18.18 44.23
CA LYS A 3 -5.88 -18.06 43.62
C LYS A 3 -5.73 -18.29 42.11
N ILE A 4 -6.09 -19.47 41.63
CA ILE A 4 -6.17 -19.79 40.20
C ILE A 4 -7.49 -19.20 39.69
N THR A 5 -7.43 -18.12 38.93
CA THR A 5 -8.58 -17.55 38.24
C THR A 5 -8.86 -18.36 36.98
N THR A 6 -9.91 -19.19 37.02
CA THR A 6 -10.38 -19.98 35.89
C THR A 6 -11.08 -19.08 34.87
N PHE A 7 -10.51 -18.92 33.68
CA PHE A 7 -11.16 -18.18 32.58
C PHE A 7 -12.29 -19.04 31.97
N MET A 8 -13.51 -18.49 31.92
CA MET A 8 -14.64 -19.09 31.21
C MET A 8 -14.42 -19.02 29.69
N ARG A 9 -14.33 -20.16 29.01
CA ARG A 9 -14.38 -20.25 27.54
C ARG A 9 -15.84 -20.22 27.10
N VAL A 10 -16.27 -19.11 26.50
CA VAL A 10 -17.58 -18.99 25.86
C VAL A 10 -17.47 -19.47 24.41
N THR A 11 -17.88 -20.70 24.15
CA THR A 11 -18.07 -21.19 22.77
C THR A 11 -19.54 -21.02 22.38
N LYS A 12 -19.88 -19.90 21.74
CA LYS A 12 -21.17 -19.79 21.04
C LYS A 12 -21.10 -20.62 19.76
N GLN A 13 -21.87 -21.69 19.68
CA GLN A 13 -22.10 -22.39 18.41
C GLN A 13 -23.16 -21.66 17.60
N PRO A 14 -22.98 -21.47 16.27
CA PRO A 14 -24.02 -20.95 15.40
C PRO A 14 -25.11 -22.01 15.20
N LYS A 15 -26.36 -21.66 15.54
CA LYS A 15 -27.55 -22.46 15.18
C LYS A 15 -27.79 -22.31 13.67
N ALA A 16 -27.62 -23.41 12.94
CA ALA A 16 -28.14 -23.58 11.59
C ALA A 16 -29.52 -24.24 11.68
N HIS A 17 -30.57 -23.58 11.18
CA HIS A 17 -31.82 -24.24 10.80
C HIS A 17 -32.26 -23.74 9.43
N GLY A 18 -32.41 -24.70 8.52
CA GLY A 18 -32.80 -24.48 7.13
C GLY A 18 -34.31 -24.39 6.92
N LYS A 19 -34.66 -23.52 5.96
CA LYS A 19 -35.55 -23.71 4.79
C LYS A 19 -36.95 -24.34 4.98
N LYS A 20 -38.00 -23.55 4.68
CA LYS A 20 -39.06 -23.74 3.65
C LYS A 20 -39.97 -22.48 3.60
N VAL A 21 -39.87 -21.64 2.57
CA VAL A 21 -40.82 -21.37 1.45
C VAL A 21 -42.30 -21.22 1.88
N ASP A 22 -42.89 -20.02 1.76
CA ASP A 22 -43.94 -19.67 0.76
C ASP A 22 -44.48 -18.23 0.88
N ALA A 23 -44.86 -17.68 -0.28
CA ALA A 23 -45.75 -16.54 -0.57
C ALA A 23 -45.36 -15.07 -0.21
N SER A 24 -45.14 -14.27 -1.26
CA SER A 24 -45.20 -12.79 -1.27
C SER A 24 -46.61 -12.27 -0.93
N PRO A 25 -46.76 -11.01 -0.47
CA PRO A 25 -47.04 -9.94 -1.44
C PRO A 25 -46.33 -8.59 -1.18
N VAL A 26 -46.08 -7.94 -2.30
CA VAL A 26 -45.82 -6.51 -2.56
C VAL A 26 -46.37 -5.55 -1.50
N VAL A 27 -45.50 -4.70 -0.93
CA VAL A 27 -45.89 -3.34 -0.48
C VAL A 27 -44.76 -2.35 -0.79
N LYS A 28 -45.08 -1.41 -1.70
CA LYS A 28 -44.35 -0.17 -1.96
C LYS A 28 -44.44 0.78 -0.74
N LYS A 29 -43.33 1.40 -0.35
CA LYS A 29 -43.31 2.66 0.42
C LYS A 29 -41.96 3.34 0.19
N GLN A 30 -41.89 4.20 -0.83
CA GLN A 30 -41.97 5.67 -0.74
C GLN A 30 -40.73 6.34 -0.12
N LEU A 31 -40.04 7.01 -1.04
CA LEU A 31 -39.13 8.14 -0.89
C LEU A 31 -39.46 9.07 0.28
N ALA A 32 -38.43 9.50 0.98
CA ALA A 32 -38.40 10.79 1.64
C ALA A 32 -37.11 11.51 1.23
N ALA A 33 -37.30 12.54 0.41
CA ALA A 33 -36.31 13.53 0.07
C ALA A 33 -35.84 14.29 1.32
N LYS A 34 -34.56 14.65 1.35
CA LYS A 34 -34.12 15.87 2.00
C LYS A 34 -33.15 16.57 1.06
N ASP A 35 -33.71 17.56 0.39
CA ASP A 35 -33.02 18.63 -0.30
C ASP A 35 -32.09 19.36 0.67
N ILE A 36 -30.82 19.50 0.29
CA ILE A 36 -30.07 20.73 0.55
C ILE A 36 -29.43 21.11 -0.78
N ALA A 37 -30.01 22.16 -1.35
CA ALA A 37 -29.66 22.78 -2.60
C ALA A 37 -28.44 23.71 -2.43
N VAL A 38 -27.59 23.73 -3.46
CA VAL A 38 -27.09 24.94 -4.16
C VAL A 38 -26.12 25.85 -3.38
N VAL A 39 -25.00 26.39 -3.90
CA VAL A 39 -24.21 26.37 -5.15
C VAL A 39 -22.93 27.18 -4.80
N LYS A 40 -21.75 26.78 -5.31
CA LYS A 40 -20.81 27.68 -6.04
C LYS A 40 -19.61 26.91 -6.59
N GLU A 41 -19.68 26.72 -7.91
CA GLU A 41 -18.60 26.84 -8.93
C GLU A 41 -17.50 27.83 -8.52
N GLN A 42 -16.24 27.78 -8.92
CA GLN A 42 -15.37 27.04 -9.85
C GLN A 42 -13.94 27.39 -9.33
N GLU A 43 -12.88 26.61 -9.57
CA GLU A 43 -11.89 26.93 -10.60
C GLU A 43 -10.84 25.79 -10.64
N ASP A 44 -10.76 25.17 -11.82
CA ASP A 44 -9.55 24.67 -12.50
C ASP A 44 -8.61 23.71 -11.76
N ALA A 45 -9.00 22.42 -11.79
CA ALA A 45 -8.02 21.35 -11.90
C ALA A 45 -8.29 20.62 -13.22
N GLU A 46 -7.52 20.97 -14.25
CA GLU A 46 -7.42 20.23 -15.50
C GLU A 46 -7.15 18.76 -15.20
N LEU A 47 -8.23 17.96 -15.26
CA LEU A 47 -8.18 16.53 -15.30
C LEU A 47 -7.61 16.15 -16.66
N SER A 48 -6.29 15.96 -16.71
CA SER A 48 -5.70 15.12 -17.75
C SER A 48 -6.13 13.68 -17.47
N GLU A 49 -7.20 13.30 -18.16
CA GLU A 49 -7.71 11.94 -18.27
C GLU A 49 -6.69 11.08 -19.02
N ASP A 50 -5.73 10.50 -18.29
CA ASP A 50 -5.00 9.34 -18.79
C ASP A 50 -5.72 8.07 -18.33
N GLU A 51 -6.46 7.51 -19.29
CA GLU A 51 -7.13 6.22 -19.30
C GLU A 51 -6.24 5.10 -18.74
N THR A 52 -6.52 4.64 -17.51
CA THR A 52 -6.65 3.21 -17.14
C THR A 52 -6.86 3.04 -15.62
N GLY A 53 -8.11 2.78 -15.26
CA GLY A 53 -8.55 1.93 -14.14
C GLY A 53 -7.93 2.11 -12.76
N ALA A 54 -8.60 2.88 -11.90
CA ALA A 54 -9.02 2.53 -10.53
C ALA A 54 -9.19 3.81 -9.70
N HIS A 55 -10.36 3.99 -9.08
CA HIS A 55 -10.62 5.08 -8.15
C HIS A 55 -9.61 5.01 -6.99
N ILE A 56 -8.74 6.02 -6.91
CA ILE A 56 -7.80 6.21 -5.81
C ILE A 56 -8.57 6.98 -4.73
N PRO A 57 -8.73 6.46 -3.51
CA PRO A 57 -9.23 7.27 -2.40
C PRO A 57 -8.19 8.36 -2.09
N THR A 58 -8.32 9.52 -2.73
CA THR A 58 -7.45 10.69 -2.60
C THR A 58 -7.37 11.17 -1.15
N PHE A 59 -8.46 11.00 -0.38
CA PHE A 59 -8.55 11.44 1.00
C PHE A 59 -7.44 10.90 1.90
N ILE A 60 -7.05 9.62 1.75
CA ILE A 60 -6.03 9.03 2.62
C ILE A 60 -4.66 9.66 2.31
N TYR A 61 -4.29 9.79 1.03
CA TYR A 61 -3.00 10.33 0.61
C TYR A 61 -2.83 11.81 0.95
N GLU A 62 -3.91 12.58 0.83
CA GLU A 62 -3.96 13.98 1.24
C GLU A 62 -3.76 14.11 2.75
N THR A 63 -4.45 13.27 3.54
CA THR A 63 -4.32 13.26 5.00
C THR A 63 -2.89 12.90 5.44
N VAL A 64 -2.26 11.92 4.78
CA VAL A 64 -0.90 11.47 5.14
C VAL A 64 0.21 12.22 4.39
N LYS A 65 -0.12 13.24 3.59
CA LYS A 65 0.82 14.06 2.80
C LYS A 65 1.81 13.22 1.99
N TYR A 66 1.33 12.15 1.37
CA TYR A 66 2.16 11.26 0.56
C TYR A 66 2.74 12.02 -0.64
N LYS A 67 4.06 11.89 -0.85
CA LYS A 67 4.73 12.51 -2.01
C LYS A 67 4.86 11.52 -3.14
N HIS A 68 4.15 11.79 -4.22
CA HIS A 68 4.16 10.98 -5.44
C HIS A 68 5.50 11.10 -6.19
N LYS A 69 5.80 10.10 -7.02
CA LYS A 69 7.02 10.05 -7.85
C LYS A 69 7.28 11.31 -8.68
N GLN A 70 6.22 11.98 -9.16
CA GLN A 70 6.33 13.19 -9.98
C GLN A 70 6.54 14.47 -9.17
N GLN A 71 6.34 14.40 -7.85
CA GLN A 71 6.49 15.56 -6.97
C GLN A 71 7.95 15.72 -6.54
N LYS A 72 8.54 16.86 -6.92
CA LYS A 72 9.91 17.22 -6.50
C LYS A 72 9.95 17.33 -4.98
N HIS A 73 10.80 16.54 -4.35
CA HIS A 73 11.08 16.65 -2.93
C HIS A 73 12.52 16.22 -2.63
N GLU A 74 13.02 16.68 -1.49
CA GLU A 74 14.37 16.38 -1.07
C GLU A 74 14.46 14.94 -0.55
N VAL A 75 15.36 14.18 -1.18
CA VAL A 75 15.68 12.79 -0.83
C VAL A 75 17.18 12.73 -0.55
N SER A 76 17.57 11.99 0.50
CA SER A 76 18.99 11.78 0.83
C SER A 76 19.74 11.13 -0.33
N LYS A 77 21.05 11.39 -0.41
CA LYS A 77 21.91 10.85 -1.49
C LYS A 77 21.93 9.32 -1.47
N GLU A 78 21.97 8.73 -0.27
CA GLU A 78 21.94 7.28 -0.05
C GLU A 78 20.65 6.62 -0.55
N LEU A 79 19.50 7.25 -0.32
CA LEU A 79 18.24 6.71 -0.83
C LEU A 79 18.19 6.76 -2.35
N LYS A 80 18.74 7.80 -2.97
CA LYS A 80 18.81 7.90 -4.45
C LYS A 80 19.64 6.76 -5.03
N THR A 81 20.83 6.49 -4.47
CA THR A 81 21.69 5.41 -4.96
C THR A 81 21.06 4.03 -4.76
N VAL A 82 20.39 3.80 -3.63
CA VAL A 82 19.59 2.58 -3.40
C VAL A 82 18.51 2.40 -4.46
N ILE A 83 17.81 3.48 -4.82
CA ILE A 83 16.72 3.40 -5.79
C ILE A 83 17.23 3.17 -7.21
N GLU A 84 18.34 3.79 -7.58
CA GLU A 84 19.02 3.51 -8.85
C GLU A 84 19.44 2.04 -8.93
N TYR A 85 19.99 1.51 -7.83
CA TYR A 85 20.30 0.09 -7.72
C TYR A 85 19.06 -0.80 -7.90
N ILE A 86 17.98 -0.50 -7.18
CA ILE A 86 16.72 -1.25 -7.29
C ILE A 86 16.18 -1.19 -8.72
N LYS A 87 16.11 0.00 -9.35
CA LYS A 87 15.64 0.15 -10.73
C LYS A 87 16.48 -0.63 -11.73
N LYS A 88 17.78 -0.80 -11.47
CA LYS A 88 18.68 -1.55 -12.35
C LYS A 88 18.42 -3.06 -12.30
N TYR A 89 18.27 -3.63 -11.10
CA TYR A 89 18.23 -5.08 -10.91
C TYR A 89 16.84 -5.67 -10.60
N TYR A 90 15.88 -4.85 -10.19
CA TYR A 90 14.54 -5.28 -9.80
C TYR A 90 13.48 -4.67 -10.72
N ASP A 91 12.42 -5.43 -10.93
CA ASP A 91 11.28 -4.99 -11.71
C ASP A 91 10.32 -4.25 -10.79
N VAL A 92 10.09 -2.97 -11.11
CA VAL A 92 9.21 -2.09 -10.34
C VAL A 92 7.95 -1.90 -11.17
N PRO A 93 6.80 -2.44 -10.73
CA PRO A 93 5.55 -2.31 -11.47
C PRO A 93 5.17 -0.84 -11.73
N LYS A 94 4.55 -0.56 -12.87
CA LYS A 94 4.05 0.80 -13.17
C LYS A 94 3.04 1.26 -12.13
N ASP A 95 2.21 0.33 -11.66
CA ASP A 95 1.19 0.55 -10.62
C ASP A 95 1.74 0.44 -9.19
N PHE A 96 3.05 0.61 -8.99
CA PHE A 96 3.69 0.49 -7.66
C PHE A 96 2.95 1.30 -6.59
N GLU A 97 2.56 2.54 -6.92
CA GLU A 97 1.86 3.41 -5.98
C GLU A 97 0.46 2.90 -5.63
N ARG A 98 -0.22 2.21 -6.55
CA ARG A 98 -1.57 1.67 -6.34
C ARG A 98 -1.58 0.25 -5.78
N ASN A 99 -0.47 -0.48 -5.86
CA ASN A 99 -0.43 -1.88 -5.48
C ASN A 99 -0.29 -2.05 -3.94
N ALA A 100 -1.37 -2.49 -3.29
CA ALA A 100 -1.39 -2.75 -1.84
C ALA A 100 -0.47 -3.92 -1.43
N LYS A 101 -0.11 -4.83 -2.35
CA LYS A 101 0.78 -5.96 -2.05
C LYS A 101 2.22 -5.52 -1.75
N LEU A 102 2.63 -4.36 -2.26
CA LEU A 102 3.98 -3.80 -2.10
C LEU A 102 4.12 -2.93 -0.84
N GLY A 103 3.20 -3.10 0.11
CA GLY A 103 3.19 -2.42 1.40
C GLY A 103 2.12 -1.35 1.52
N ALA A 104 1.80 -1.00 2.76
CA ALA A 104 0.78 -0.01 3.09
C ALA A 104 1.14 1.39 2.60
N TYR A 105 0.10 2.21 2.39
CA TYR A 105 0.20 3.65 2.17
C TYR A 105 0.48 4.39 3.48
N SER A 106 1.57 4.04 4.16
CA SER A 106 2.11 4.89 5.22
C SER A 106 2.64 6.15 4.55
N GLY A 107 2.28 7.36 5.02
CA GLY A 107 2.63 8.71 4.51
C GLY A 107 4.13 9.03 4.36
N LEU A 108 4.86 8.11 3.78
CA LEU A 108 6.25 8.14 3.40
C LEU A 108 6.32 8.51 1.92
N THR A 109 7.49 8.93 1.45
CA THR A 109 7.68 9.22 0.04
C THR A 109 7.76 7.93 -0.79
N TYR A 110 7.54 8.03 -2.10
CA TYR A 110 7.68 6.92 -3.05
C TYR A 110 8.98 6.11 -2.84
N GLU A 111 10.08 6.81 -2.64
CA GLU A 111 11.45 6.33 -2.42
C GLU A 111 11.55 5.44 -1.19
N LYS A 112 11.01 5.92 -0.06
CA LYS A 112 11.00 5.19 1.20
C LYS A 112 10.12 3.95 1.11
N ARG A 113 9.00 4.04 0.40
CA ARG A 113 8.13 2.89 0.15
C ARG A 113 8.82 1.85 -0.72
N LEU A 114 9.54 2.27 -1.76
CA LEU A 114 10.31 1.38 -2.63
C LEU A 114 11.46 0.69 -1.87
N ALA A 115 12.20 1.43 -1.05
CA ALA A 115 13.23 0.88 -0.18
C ALA A 115 12.67 -0.15 0.83
N ARG A 116 11.46 0.08 1.35
CA ARG A 116 10.76 -0.86 2.22
C ARG A 116 10.30 -2.12 1.48
N ALA A 117 9.75 -1.98 0.28
CA ALA A 117 9.37 -3.13 -0.56
C ALA A 117 10.60 -4.00 -0.87
N TYR A 118 11.75 -3.37 -1.08
CA TYR A 118 13.03 -4.04 -1.25
C TYR A 118 13.48 -4.80 0.01
N SER A 119 13.48 -4.17 1.19
CA SER A 119 13.88 -4.86 2.43
C SER A 119 12.97 -6.03 2.79
N MET A 120 11.70 -5.96 2.40
CA MET A 120 10.73 -7.04 2.57
C MET A 120 10.81 -8.12 1.49
N GLY A 121 11.69 -7.98 0.49
CA GLY A 121 11.83 -8.95 -0.60
C GLY A 121 10.58 -9.05 -1.49
N GLN A 122 9.75 -8.00 -1.54
CA GLN A 122 8.51 -7.99 -2.32
C GLN A 122 8.72 -7.64 -3.79
N LEU A 123 9.90 -7.17 -4.15
CA LEU A 123 10.28 -6.83 -5.52
C LEU A 123 10.81 -8.06 -6.24
N VAL A 124 10.35 -8.27 -7.47
CA VAL A 124 10.80 -9.35 -8.32
C VAL A 124 12.11 -8.95 -8.98
N LEU A 125 13.09 -9.85 -8.99
CA LEU A 125 14.34 -9.65 -9.72
C LEU A 125 14.06 -9.59 -11.21
N LYS A 126 14.70 -8.64 -11.91
CA LYS A 126 14.69 -8.63 -13.37
C LYS A 126 15.33 -9.92 -13.86
N LYS A 127 14.77 -10.47 -14.95
CA LYS A 127 15.34 -11.65 -15.60
C LYS A 127 16.75 -11.29 -16.07
N ALA A 128 17.74 -11.80 -15.35
CA ALA A 128 19.13 -11.73 -15.72
C ALA A 128 19.34 -12.37 -17.09
N LYS A 129 20.24 -11.81 -17.90
CA LYS A 129 20.67 -12.49 -19.12
C LYS A 129 21.36 -13.81 -18.71
N ARG A 130 21.19 -14.87 -19.52
CA ARG A 130 21.78 -16.20 -19.21
C ARG A 130 23.28 -16.03 -18.92
N GLY A 131 23.71 -16.42 -17.72
CA GLY A 131 25.10 -16.35 -17.27
C GLY A 131 25.45 -15.20 -16.32
N GLU A 132 24.53 -14.27 -16.06
CA GLU A 132 24.78 -13.18 -15.11
C GLU A 132 24.48 -13.64 -13.67
N ALA A 133 25.40 -13.37 -12.75
CA ALA A 133 25.26 -13.74 -11.35
C ALA A 133 24.10 -12.97 -10.68
N ALA A 134 23.47 -13.59 -9.69
CA ALA A 134 22.43 -12.92 -8.90
C ALA A 134 22.96 -11.62 -8.27
N PRO A 135 22.19 -10.53 -8.30
CA PRO A 135 22.65 -9.26 -7.74
C PRO A 135 22.85 -9.38 -6.23
N LYS A 136 24.01 -8.91 -5.75
CA LYS A 136 24.33 -8.85 -4.32
C LYS A 136 23.38 -7.88 -3.58
N PRO A 137 23.05 -8.10 -2.31
CA PRO A 137 22.18 -7.18 -1.57
C PRO A 137 22.84 -5.79 -1.43
N ILE A 138 22.02 -4.74 -1.46
CA ILE A 138 22.43 -3.36 -1.13
C ILE A 138 21.94 -3.00 0.27
N CYS A 139 22.78 -2.29 1.01
CA CYS A 139 22.44 -1.80 2.34
C CYS A 139 21.57 -0.54 2.25
N LEU A 140 20.54 -0.42 3.10
CA LEU A 140 19.64 0.72 3.09
C LEU A 140 20.17 1.95 3.84
N THR A 141 21.14 1.78 4.73
CA THR A 141 21.76 2.86 5.51
C THR A 141 22.93 3.47 4.75
N CYS A 142 23.97 2.70 4.49
CA CYS A 142 25.19 3.23 3.85
C CYS A 142 25.17 3.15 2.32
N ALA A 143 24.10 2.61 1.72
CA ALA A 143 23.97 2.42 0.27
C ALA A 143 25.10 1.62 -0.41
N THR A 144 25.86 0.84 0.35
CA THR A 144 26.92 -0.02 -0.19
C THR A 144 26.40 -1.41 -0.53
N VAL A 145 26.99 -2.04 -1.55
CA VAL A 145 26.60 -3.37 -2.03
C VAL A 145 27.45 -4.43 -1.34
N GLY A 146 26.82 -5.51 -0.90
CA GLY A 146 27.49 -6.68 -0.33
C GLY A 146 26.97 -7.09 1.05
N HIS A 147 26.16 -6.25 1.69
CA HIS A 147 25.59 -6.54 2.99
C HIS A 147 24.16 -6.01 3.13
N THR A 148 23.42 -6.51 4.12
CA THR A 148 22.07 -6.05 4.42
C THR A 148 22.10 -5.03 5.56
N PHE A 149 21.01 -4.29 5.76
CA PHE A 149 20.87 -3.35 6.89
C PHE A 149 21.27 -3.96 8.25
N LYS A 150 20.96 -5.24 8.49
CA LYS A 150 21.26 -5.93 9.76
C LYS A 150 22.75 -6.14 10.04
N SER A 151 23.57 -6.10 8.99
CA SER A 151 25.01 -6.35 9.05
C SER A 151 25.80 -5.12 8.59
N CYS A 152 25.21 -3.93 8.74
CA CYS A 152 25.84 -2.68 8.34
C CYS A 152 26.87 -2.24 9.39
N PRO A 153 28.12 -1.94 9.00
CA PRO A 153 29.13 -1.44 9.93
C PRO A 153 28.79 -0.04 10.46
N ASP A 154 28.15 0.80 9.63
CA ASP A 154 27.73 2.16 10.00
C ASP A 154 26.37 2.20 10.72
N GLY A 155 25.73 1.04 10.93
CA GLY A 155 24.34 0.92 11.41
C GLY A 155 24.20 0.62 12.90
N PHE A 156 25.09 1.17 13.73
CA PHE A 156 25.08 1.06 15.19
C PHE A 156 24.76 2.39 15.86
#